data_AF-A0A2P8QU75-F1
#
_entry.id   AF-A0A2P8QU75-F1
#
_cell.length_a   1.000
_cell.length_b   1.000
_cell.length_c   1.000
_cell.angle_alpha   90.00
_cell.angle_beta   90.00
_cell.angle_gamma   90.00
#
_symmetry.space_group_name_H-M   'P 1'
#
loop_
_entity.id
_entity.type
_entity.pdbx_description
1 polymer ?
#
loop_
_entity_poly.entity_id
_entity_poly.type
_entity_poly.pdbx_seq_one_letter_code
_entity_poly.pdbx_strand_id
1 'polypeptide(L)'
;MTDDSNLELKEAIARRIASSSQQRITFAEYMELALYHPTCGYYTTKAVQMGKQGDFFTSTHLGADFGELLAEQFVQMWQILGKPQPFTLVEMGAGQGFLALDLIQYVQLNYPEFFAVLDYIIVEQSPALRELQQQTIPPTPLE
;
A
#
# COMPACT_ATOMS: atom_id res chain seq x y z
N MET A 1 -3.86 23.64 -27.27
CA MET A 1 -3.32 23.43 -25.91
C MET A 1 -2.60 22.10 -25.95
N THR A 2 -1.29 22.11 -26.21
CA THR A 2 -0.47 20.90 -26.03
C THR A 2 -0.44 20.63 -24.54
N ASP A 3 -0.98 19.49 -24.15
CA ASP A 3 -0.90 19.03 -22.77
C ASP A 3 0.57 18.66 -22.50
N ASP A 4 1.32 19.65 -22.01
CA ASP A 4 2.71 19.52 -21.54
C ASP A 4 2.78 18.72 -20.23
N SER A 5 1.73 17.99 -19.89
CA SER A 5 1.70 17.04 -18.79
C SER A 5 2.90 16.09 -18.91
N ASN A 6 3.84 16.33 -17.99
CA ASN A 6 5.01 15.51 -17.69
C ASN A 6 6.06 15.34 -18.81
N LEU A 7 6.55 16.45 -19.39
CA LEU A 7 7.62 16.44 -20.40
C LEU A 7 8.87 15.68 -19.93
N GLU A 8 9.28 15.85 -18.67
CA GLU A 8 10.46 15.16 -18.11
C GLU A 8 10.31 13.63 -18.13
N LEU A 9 9.13 13.10 -17.80
CA LEU A 9 8.86 11.66 -17.89
C LEU A 9 8.91 11.17 -19.34
N LYS A 10 8.33 11.92 -20.27
CA LYS A 10 8.38 11.58 -21.71
C LYS A 10 9.82 11.51 -22.20
N GLU A 11 10.66 12.46 -21.82
CA GLU A 11 12.09 12.47 -22.15
C GLU A 11 12.86 11.32 -21.48
N ALA A 12 12.55 10.97 -20.24
CA ALA A 12 13.17 9.83 -19.55
C ALA A 12 12.85 8.50 -20.26
N ILE A 13 11.58 8.28 -20.61
CA ILE A 13 11.14 7.09 -21.35
C ILE A 13 11.77 7.04 -22.73
N ALA A 14 11.79 8.16 -23.47
CA ALA A 14 12.41 8.24 -24.79
C ALA A 14 13.92 7.92 -24.73
N ARG A 15 14.64 8.45 -23.73
CA ARG A 15 16.06 8.12 -23.49
C ARG A 15 16.26 6.64 -23.19
N ARG A 16 15.40 6.03 -22.37
CA ARG A 16 15.47 4.60 -22.04
C ARG A 16 15.23 3.71 -23.26
N ILE A 17 14.30 4.09 -24.13
CA ILE A 17 14.06 3.42 -25.41
C ILE A 17 15.30 3.51 -26.29
N ALA A 18 15.84 4.72 -26.48
CA ALA A 18 17.01 4.96 -27.32
C ALA A 18 18.28 4.24 -26.83
N SER A 19 18.45 4.07 -25.52
CA SER A 19 19.60 3.36 -24.93
C SER A 19 19.46 1.84 -24.89
N SER A 20 18.27 1.30 -25.19
CA SER A 20 18.05 -0.15 -25.27
C SER A 20 18.63 -0.72 -26.57
N SER A 21 19.17 -1.93 -26.52
CA SER A 21 19.81 -2.60 -27.68
C SER A 21 18.86 -2.79 -28.87
N GLN A 22 17.56 -2.93 -28.62
CA GLN A 22 16.53 -3.11 -29.65
C GLN A 22 15.76 -1.83 -29.96
N GLN A 23 16.17 -0.69 -29.40
CA GLN A 23 15.47 0.60 -29.50
C GLN A 23 13.98 0.49 -29.14
N ARG A 24 13.66 -0.37 -28.18
CA ARG A 24 12.32 -0.59 -27.64
C ARG A 24 12.44 -1.11 -26.22
N ILE A 25 11.42 -0.81 -25.44
CA ILE A 25 11.23 -1.36 -24.10
C ILE A 25 9.97 -2.22 -24.08
N THR A 26 9.87 -3.09 -23.09
CA THR A 26 8.62 -3.81 -22.85
C THR A 26 7.56 -2.86 -22.29
N PHE A 27 6.29 -3.25 -22.41
CA PHE A 27 5.22 -2.50 -21.75
C PHE A 27 5.37 -2.49 -20.22
N ALA A 28 5.92 -3.56 -19.63
CA ALA A 28 6.20 -3.62 -18.20
C ALA A 28 7.22 -2.54 -17.77
N GLU A 29 8.32 -2.37 -18.52
CA GLU A 29 9.30 -1.30 -18.26
C GLU A 29 8.71 0.09 -18.46
N TYR A 30 7.84 0.27 -19.45
CA TYR A 30 7.12 1.52 -19.63
C TYR A 30 6.25 1.84 -18.40
N MET A 31 5.47 0.86 -17.93
CA MET A 31 4.60 1.01 -16.76
C MET A 31 5.40 1.29 -15.50
N GLU A 32 6.53 0.60 -15.30
CA GLU A 32 7.45 0.85 -14.19
C GLU A 32 7.91 2.31 -14.16
N LEU A 33 8.35 2.85 -15.29
CA LEU A 33 8.76 4.26 -15.39
C LEU A 33 7.58 5.21 -15.18
N ALA A 34 6.45 4.97 -15.84
CA ALA A 34 5.30 5.85 -15.75
C ALA A 34 4.75 5.95 -14.31
N LEU A 35 4.78 4.84 -13.56
CA LEU A 35 4.25 4.76 -12.21
C LEU A 35 5.27 5.17 -11.15
N TYR A 36 6.53 4.77 -11.29
CA TYR A 36 7.52 4.80 -10.21
C TYR A 36 8.81 5.54 -10.53
N HIS A 37 8.91 6.27 -11.66
CA HIS A 37 10.12 7.06 -11.94
C HIS A 37 10.45 8.01 -10.77
N PRO A 38 11.72 8.04 -10.29
CA PRO A 38 12.08 8.69 -9.01
C PRO A 38 11.71 10.16 -8.83
N THR A 39 11.49 10.89 -9.92
CA THR A 39 11.13 12.33 -9.89
C THR A 39 9.81 12.67 -10.54
N CYS A 40 9.30 11.80 -11.42
CA CYS A 40 8.16 12.13 -12.28
C CYS A 40 7.15 11.00 -12.44
N GLY A 41 7.37 9.86 -11.76
CA GLY A 41 6.41 8.78 -11.68
C GLY A 41 5.14 9.24 -10.97
N TYR A 42 4.02 8.66 -11.39
CA TYR A 42 2.71 8.99 -10.83
C TYR A 42 2.67 8.82 -9.30
N TYR A 43 3.09 7.66 -8.79
CA TYR A 43 3.07 7.38 -7.34
C TYR A 43 4.17 8.11 -6.58
N THR A 44 5.22 8.55 -7.26
CA THR A 44 6.32 9.32 -6.65
C THR A 44 5.93 10.79 -6.46
N THR A 45 5.32 11.41 -7.47
CA THR A 45 4.94 12.83 -7.44
C THR A 45 3.63 13.08 -6.71
N LYS A 46 2.72 12.11 -6.72
CA LYS A 46 1.40 12.19 -6.05
C LYS A 46 1.27 11.33 -4.80
N ALA A 47 2.38 10.88 -4.22
CA ALA A 47 2.41 9.93 -3.10
C ALA A 47 1.44 10.25 -1.95
N VAL A 48 1.20 11.55 -1.68
CA VAL A 48 0.39 12.03 -0.54
C VAL A 48 -1.04 12.42 -0.95
N GLN A 49 -1.39 12.39 -2.24
CA GLN A 49 -2.71 12.76 -2.74
C GLN A 49 -3.61 11.53 -2.95
N MET A 50 -3.75 10.66 -1.93
CA MET A 50 -4.79 9.61 -1.92
C MET A 50 -5.93 10.01 -0.96
N GLY A 51 -7.19 9.67 -1.26
CA GLY A 51 -8.37 10.04 -0.46
C GLY A 51 -9.23 11.17 -1.07
N LYS A 52 -10.06 11.86 -0.27
CA LYS A 52 -11.04 12.88 -0.75
C LYS A 52 -10.43 14.06 -1.53
N GLN A 53 -9.14 14.32 -1.39
CA GLN A 53 -8.39 15.35 -2.12
C GLN A 53 -7.45 14.75 -3.19
N GLY A 54 -7.56 13.44 -3.43
CA GLY A 54 -6.73 12.64 -4.31
C GLY A 54 -7.48 12.04 -5.50
N ASP A 55 -6.75 11.41 -6.41
CA ASP A 55 -7.33 10.76 -7.60
C ASP A 55 -8.03 9.43 -7.28
N PHE A 56 -7.79 8.85 -6.09
CA PHE A 56 -8.28 7.53 -5.71
C PHE A 56 -8.99 7.52 -4.35
N PHE A 57 -10.20 6.96 -4.37
CA PHE A 57 -11.03 6.66 -3.21
C PHE A 57 -11.30 5.16 -3.21
N THR A 58 -10.82 4.44 -2.19
CA THR A 58 -10.91 2.97 -2.08
C THR A 58 -11.87 2.55 -0.97
N SER A 59 -12.22 1.26 -0.88
CA SER A 59 -13.19 0.75 0.12
C SER A 59 -12.81 1.08 1.57
N THR A 60 -11.51 1.14 1.87
CA THR A 60 -10.98 1.53 3.19
C THR A 60 -11.25 2.99 3.56
N HIS A 61 -11.71 3.82 2.61
CA HIS A 61 -12.11 5.20 2.85
C HIS A 61 -13.62 5.38 3.06
N LEU A 62 -14.43 4.32 2.85
CA LEU A 62 -15.89 4.36 3.02
C LEU A 62 -16.30 4.19 4.48
N GLY A 63 -15.60 3.33 5.22
CA GLY A 63 -15.91 3.00 6.60
C GLY A 63 -14.97 1.90 7.13
N ALA A 64 -14.95 1.75 8.46
CA ALA A 64 -14.16 0.73 9.14
C ALA A 64 -14.71 -0.68 8.92
N ASP A 65 -16.00 -0.81 8.56
CA ASP A 65 -16.71 -2.06 8.34
C ASP A 65 -15.98 -3.00 7.37
N PHE A 66 -15.34 -2.46 6.32
CA PHE A 66 -14.54 -3.26 5.41
C PHE A 66 -13.34 -3.92 6.11
N GLY A 67 -12.62 -3.19 6.96
CA GLY A 67 -11.49 -3.73 7.73
C GLY A 67 -11.93 -4.72 8.81
N GLU A 68 -13.03 -4.41 9.49
CA GLU A 68 -13.63 -5.27 10.52
C GLU A 68 -14.09 -6.63 9.95
N LEU A 69 -14.73 -6.63 8.76
CA LEU A 69 -15.14 -7.86 8.10
C LEU A 69 -13.95 -8.73 7.66
N LEU A 70 -12.85 -8.10 7.23
CA LEU A 70 -11.61 -8.83 6.94
C LEU A 70 -10.97 -9.39 8.20
N ALA A 71 -11.01 -8.64 9.31
CA ALA A 71 -10.52 -9.11 10.61
C ALA A 71 -11.23 -10.39 11.06
N GLU A 72 -12.57 -10.44 10.96
CA GLU A 72 -13.37 -11.64 11.19
C GLU A 72 -12.89 -12.83 10.34
N GLN A 73 -12.67 -12.59 9.04
CA GLN A 73 -12.21 -13.63 8.13
C GLN A 73 -10.81 -14.16 8.51
N PHE A 74 -9.88 -13.29 8.92
CA PHE A 74 -8.54 -13.70 9.32
C PHE A 74 -8.53 -14.48 10.64
N VAL A 75 -9.36 -14.08 11.60
CA VAL A 75 -9.55 -14.85 12.84
C VAL A 75 -10.09 -16.24 12.53
N GLN A 76 -11.07 -16.35 11.63
CA GLN A 76 -11.59 -17.64 11.19
C GLN A 76 -10.50 -18.50 10.54
N MET A 77 -9.70 -17.93 9.64
CA MET A 77 -8.59 -18.64 8.99
C MET A 77 -7.57 -19.16 10.01
N TRP A 78 -7.20 -18.33 10.98
CA TRP A 78 -6.29 -18.72 12.05
C TRP A 78 -6.84 -19.89 12.88
N GLN A 79 -8.13 -19.87 13.23
CA GLN A 79 -8.78 -20.98 13.93
C GLN A 79 -8.79 -22.27 13.11
N ILE A 80 -9.13 -22.21 11.83
CA ILE A 80 -9.14 -23.36 10.91
C ILE A 80 -7.74 -23.98 10.78
N LEU A 81 -6.70 -23.14 10.78
CA LEU A 81 -5.30 -23.56 10.71
C LEU A 81 -4.77 -24.10 12.05
N GLY A 82 -5.60 -24.23 13.07
CA GLY A 82 -5.21 -24.78 14.36
C GLY A 82 -4.48 -23.79 15.26
N LYS A 83 -4.77 -22.50 15.12
CA LYS A 83 -4.22 -21.41 15.94
C LYS A 83 -2.68 -21.36 15.96
N PRO A 84 -2.01 -21.28 14.78
CA PRO A 84 -0.55 -21.15 14.74
C PRO A 84 -0.05 -19.88 15.44
N GLN A 85 1.20 -19.93 15.93
CA GLN A 85 1.87 -18.83 16.58
C GLN A 85 3.33 -18.75 16.08
N PRO A 86 3.74 -17.64 15.41
CA PRO A 86 2.94 -16.47 15.06
C PRO A 86 1.96 -16.73 13.90
N PHE A 87 1.05 -15.78 13.68
CA PHE A 87 0.20 -15.69 12.49
C PHE A 87 0.48 -14.38 11.74
N THR A 88 1.19 -14.47 10.63
CA THR A 88 1.64 -13.30 9.87
C THR A 88 0.61 -12.89 8.81
N LEU A 89 0.22 -11.62 8.82
CA LEU A 89 -0.55 -10.98 7.75
C LEU A 89 0.35 -9.99 7.01
N VAL A 90 0.42 -10.11 5.68
CA VAL A 90 1.24 -9.22 4.83
C VAL A 90 0.33 -8.38 3.93
N GLU A 91 0.35 -7.07 4.14
CA GLU A 91 -0.37 -6.10 3.30
C GLU A 91 0.60 -5.44 2.32
N MET A 92 0.39 -5.69 1.02
CA MET A 92 1.15 -5.07 -0.05
C MET A 92 0.50 -3.75 -0.45
N GLY A 93 1.21 -2.62 -0.29
CA GLY A 93 0.71 -1.29 -0.66
C GLY A 93 -0.47 -0.84 0.20
N ALA A 94 -0.25 -0.74 1.52
CA ALA A 94 -1.29 -0.37 2.49
C ALA A 94 -1.84 1.07 2.33
N GLY A 95 -1.29 1.86 1.40
CA GLY A 95 -1.71 3.23 1.17
C GLY A 95 -1.52 4.06 2.43
N GLN A 96 -2.61 4.62 2.96
CA GLN A 96 -2.58 5.41 4.19
C GLN A 96 -2.59 4.57 5.47
N GLY A 97 -2.70 3.24 5.38
CA GLY A 97 -2.72 2.35 6.54
C GLY A 97 -4.08 2.18 7.22
N PHE A 98 -5.18 2.67 6.61
CA PHE A 98 -6.52 2.55 7.20
C PHE A 98 -6.98 1.11 7.38
N LEU A 99 -6.70 0.21 6.42
CA LEU A 99 -7.06 -1.19 6.58
C LEU A 99 -6.36 -1.82 7.80
N ALA A 100 -5.04 -1.63 7.89
CA ALA A 100 -4.25 -2.09 9.03
C ALA A 100 -4.79 -1.51 10.35
N LEU A 101 -5.09 -0.21 10.38
CA LEU A 101 -5.62 0.48 11.55
C LEU A 101 -6.95 -0.12 12.03
N ASP A 102 -7.92 -0.25 11.12
CA ASP A 102 -9.27 -0.75 11.43
C ASP A 102 -9.21 -2.21 11.90
N LEU A 103 -8.44 -3.04 11.18
CA LEU A 103 -8.23 -4.45 11.51
C LEU A 103 -7.58 -4.62 12.88
N ILE A 104 -6.45 -3.92 13.13
CA ILE A 104 -5.69 -4.05 14.38
C ILE A 104 -6.54 -3.64 15.58
N GLN A 105 -7.25 -2.51 15.49
CA GLN A 105 -8.15 -2.08 16.57
C GLN A 105 -9.27 -3.08 16.83
N TYR A 106 -9.87 -3.61 15.75
CA TYR A 106 -10.95 -4.57 15.87
C TYR A 106 -10.51 -5.87 16.53
N VAL A 107 -9.36 -6.44 16.12
CA VAL A 107 -8.86 -7.69 16.71
C VAL A 107 -8.36 -7.49 18.13
N GLN A 108 -7.74 -6.34 18.44
CA GLN A 108 -7.29 -6.03 19.79
C GLN A 108 -8.47 -6.00 20.78
N LEU A 109 -9.61 -5.44 20.36
CA LEU A 109 -10.80 -5.33 21.19
C LEU A 109 -11.57 -6.67 21.31
N ASN A 110 -11.77 -7.37 20.20
CA ASN A 110 -12.69 -8.51 20.13
C ASN A 110 -12.00 -9.87 20.22
N TYR A 111 -10.73 -9.97 19.85
CA TYR A 111 -9.98 -11.23 19.72
C TYR A 111 -8.57 -11.13 20.32
N PRO A 112 -8.42 -10.90 21.64
CA PRO A 112 -7.12 -10.68 22.28
C PRO A 112 -6.14 -11.86 22.11
N GLU A 113 -6.64 -13.09 22.02
CA GLU A 113 -5.80 -14.28 21.76
C GLU A 113 -5.20 -14.26 20.34
N PHE A 114 -5.96 -13.81 19.35
CA PHE A 114 -5.46 -13.66 17.97
C PHE A 114 -4.51 -12.46 17.88
N PHE A 115 -4.88 -11.33 18.50
CA PHE A 115 -4.04 -10.13 18.53
C PHE A 115 -2.65 -10.40 19.12
N ALA A 116 -2.56 -11.21 20.19
CA ALA A 116 -1.30 -11.57 20.83
C ALA A 116 -0.31 -12.35 19.92
N VAL A 117 -0.80 -12.95 18.84
CA VAL A 117 0.02 -13.78 17.93
C VAL A 117 0.10 -13.18 16.53
N LEU A 118 -0.59 -12.06 16.29
CA LEU A 118 -0.66 -11.40 15.01
C LEU A 118 0.63 -10.64 14.72
N ASP A 119 1.25 -10.98 13.60
CA ASP A 119 2.40 -10.27 13.05
C ASP A 119 1.97 -9.55 11.77
N TYR A 120 1.69 -8.25 11.85
CA TYR A 120 1.18 -7.47 10.72
C TYR A 120 2.30 -6.73 10.00
N ILE A 121 2.56 -7.10 8.75
CA ILE A 121 3.66 -6.57 7.94
C ILE A 121 3.09 -5.76 6.79
N ILE A 122 3.50 -4.49 6.69
CA ILE A 122 3.22 -3.64 5.53
C ILE A 122 4.45 -3.62 4.61
N VAL A 123 4.23 -3.93 3.33
CA VAL A 123 5.23 -3.77 2.27
C VAL A 123 4.88 -2.53 1.46
N GLU A 124 5.63 -1.45 1.69
CA GLU A 124 5.43 -0.16 1.04
C GLU A 124 6.76 0.38 0.48
N GLN A 125 6.73 0.82 -0.78
CA GLN A 125 7.91 1.37 -1.44
C GLN A 125 8.03 2.89 -1.23
N SER A 126 6.90 3.60 -1.12
CA SER A 126 6.86 5.06 -0.98
C SER A 126 7.31 5.51 0.41
N PRO A 127 8.41 6.27 0.55
CA PRO A 127 8.85 6.79 1.85
C PRO A 127 7.80 7.68 2.52
N ALA A 128 7.07 8.48 1.74
CA ALA A 128 6.03 9.36 2.25
C ALA A 128 4.83 8.57 2.81
N LEU A 129 4.42 7.48 2.14
CA LEU A 129 3.35 6.62 2.66
C LEU A 129 3.81 5.84 3.90
N ARG A 130 5.08 5.41 3.95
CA ARG A 130 5.63 4.78 5.16
C ARG A 130 5.59 5.71 6.37
N GLU A 131 5.96 6.98 6.18
CA GLU A 131 5.88 7.98 7.26
C GLU A 131 4.43 8.22 7.69
N LEU A 132 3.50 8.33 6.73
CA LEU A 132 2.07 8.48 7.02
C LEU A 132 1.52 7.27 7.77
N GLN A 133 1.83 6.04 7.34
CA GLN A 133 1.42 4.80 8.00
C GLN A 133 1.90 4.73 9.46
N GLN A 134 3.14 5.18 9.73
CA GLN A 134 3.68 5.26 11.09
C GLN A 134 2.95 6.27 11.99
N GLN A 135 2.32 7.29 11.39
CA GLN A 135 1.48 8.26 12.11
C GLN A 135 0.04 7.74 12.29
N THR A 136 -0.48 7.03 11.30
CA THR A 136 -1.85 6.52 11.29
C THR A 136 -2.02 5.30 12.18
N ILE A 137 -1.07 4.37 12.14
CA ILE A 137 -1.14 3.11 12.88
C ILE A 137 -0.47 3.31 14.24
N PRO A 138 -1.19 3.11 15.36
CA PRO A 138 -0.60 3.26 16.68
C PRO A 138 0.56 2.26 16.83
N PRO A 139 1.64 2.64 17.53
CA PRO A 139 2.70 1.70 17.84
C PRO A 139 2.08 0.54 18.63
N THR A 140 2.14 -0.66 18.06
CA THR A 140 1.71 -1.87 18.74
C THR A 140 2.66 -2.05 19.93
N PRO A 141 2.17 -2.19 21.17
CA PRO A 141 3.04 -2.51 22.29
C PRO A 141 3.57 -3.93 22.06
N LEU A 142 4.78 -4.03 21.53
CA LEU A 142 5.64 -5.19 21.70
C LEU A 142 6.15 -5.12 23.14
N GLU A 143 5.57 -5.93 24.03
CA GLU A 143 6.25 -6.32 25.27
C GLU A 143 7.30 -7.41 24.98
#